data_AF-Q2VCD3-F1
#
_entry.id   AF-Q2VCD3-F1
#
_cell.length_a   1.000
_cell.length_b   1.000
_cell.length_c   1.000
_cell.angle_alpha   90.00
_cell.angle_beta   90.00
_cell.angle_gamma   90.00
#
_symmetry.space_group_name_H-M   'P 1'
#
loop_
_entity.id
_entity.type
_entity.pdbx_description
1 polymer ?
#
loop_
_entity_poly.entity_id
_entity_poly.type
_entity_poly.pdbx_seq_one_letter_code
_entity_poly.pdbx_strand_id
1 'polypeptide(L)'
;QHAAKVFNADKTYFVLNGTSSSNKVVLNALLTPGDLVLFDRNNHKSNHHGALLQAGATPVYLETARNPYGFIGGIDAHCFEESYLRERISEVAPQRARDARPFRLAVIQLGTYDGTIYNARQVVDTIGHLCDYILFDSAWVGYEQFIPMMADCSPLLLDLNENDPGILVTQSVHKQQAGFSQTSQIHKKDRHIKGQPRYVPHKRMNT
;
A
#
# COMPACT_ATOMS: atom_id res chain seq x y z
N GLN A 1 -2.15 12.19 -17.37
CA GLN A 1 -3.24 13.13 -16.96
C GLN A 1 -4.61 12.52 -17.16
N HIS A 2 -4.96 11.98 -18.34
CA HIS A 2 -6.25 11.31 -18.53
C HIS A 2 -6.49 10.14 -17.55
N ALA A 3 -5.54 9.21 -17.43
CA ALA A 3 -5.64 8.09 -16.50
C ALA A 3 -5.85 8.53 -15.03
N ALA A 4 -5.22 9.63 -14.60
CA ALA A 4 -5.40 10.13 -13.24
C ALA A 4 -6.86 10.56 -12.97
N LYS A 5 -7.52 11.17 -13.97
CA LYS A 5 -8.94 11.50 -13.88
C LYS A 5 -9.83 10.26 -13.84
N VAL A 6 -9.55 9.26 -14.69
CA VAL A 6 -10.31 8.01 -14.75
C VAL A 6 -10.25 7.25 -13.43
N PHE A 7 -9.06 7.16 -12.83
CA PHE A 7 -8.83 6.43 -11.59
C PHE A 7 -8.99 7.29 -10.32
N ASN A 8 -9.48 8.53 -10.40
CA ASN A 8 -9.63 9.43 -9.24
C ASN A 8 -8.33 9.63 -8.41
N ALA A 9 -7.19 9.74 -9.09
CA ALA A 9 -5.88 9.96 -8.50
C ALA A 9 -5.35 11.38 -8.80
N ASP A 10 -4.48 11.91 -7.95
CA ASP A 10 -3.81 13.19 -8.21
C ASP A 10 -2.82 13.09 -9.37
N LYS A 11 -2.09 11.95 -9.44
CA LYS A 11 -1.18 11.62 -10.53
C LYS A 11 -1.22 10.12 -10.82
N THR A 12 -1.01 9.78 -12.09
CA THR A 12 -0.76 8.41 -12.54
C THR A 12 0.56 8.35 -13.29
N TYR A 13 1.41 7.39 -12.96
CA TYR A 13 2.68 7.09 -13.63
C TYR A 13 2.54 5.78 -14.39
N PHE A 14 2.98 5.75 -15.64
CA PHE A 14 2.99 4.54 -16.47
C PHE A 14 4.34 3.86 -16.34
N VAL A 15 4.31 2.57 -16.05
CA VAL A 15 5.50 1.75 -15.85
C VAL A 15 5.43 0.55 -16.79
N LEU A 16 6.45 0.44 -17.65
CA LEU A 16 6.49 -0.54 -18.75
C LEU A 16 7.28 -1.81 -18.41
N ASN A 17 7.71 -1.96 -17.15
CA ASN A 17 8.50 -3.09 -16.66
C ASN A 17 7.75 -3.91 -15.59
N GLY A 18 6.42 -3.84 -15.62
CA GLY A 18 5.49 -4.53 -14.73
C GLY A 18 5.44 -3.94 -13.32
N THR A 19 4.43 -4.38 -12.57
CA THR A 19 4.17 -3.92 -11.20
C THR A 19 5.32 -4.24 -10.24
N SER A 20 6.16 -5.23 -10.57
CA SER A 20 7.40 -5.47 -9.84
C SER A 20 8.33 -4.26 -9.81
N SER A 21 8.40 -3.50 -10.90
CA SER A 21 9.17 -2.25 -10.97
C SER A 21 8.38 -1.09 -10.36
N SER A 22 7.07 -1.04 -10.56
CA SER A 22 6.19 -0.04 -9.93
C SER A 22 6.30 -0.03 -8.41
N ASN A 23 6.28 -1.21 -7.79
CA ASN A 23 6.48 -1.35 -6.35
C ASN A 23 7.85 -0.82 -5.93
N LYS A 24 8.93 -1.16 -6.64
CA LYS A 24 10.27 -0.65 -6.31
C LYS A 24 10.36 0.86 -6.41
N VAL A 25 9.74 1.48 -7.43
CA VAL A 25 9.67 2.94 -7.56
C VAL A 25 9.01 3.54 -6.33
N VAL A 26 7.84 3.03 -5.93
CA VAL A 26 7.13 3.51 -4.74
C VAL A 26 7.95 3.33 -3.46
N LEU A 27 8.50 2.13 -3.25
CA LEU A 27 9.21 1.76 -2.04
C LEU A 27 10.49 2.58 -1.87
N ASN A 28 11.30 2.71 -2.92
CA ASN A 28 12.54 3.50 -2.86
C ASN A 28 12.27 5.02 -2.80
N ALA A 29 11.12 5.48 -3.30
CA ALA A 29 10.74 6.88 -3.15
C ALA A 29 10.34 7.23 -1.72
N LEU A 30 9.74 6.29 -0.97
CA LEU A 30 9.19 6.54 0.37
C LEU A 30 10.12 6.17 1.51
N LEU A 31 10.77 5.02 1.40
CA LEU A 31 11.51 4.37 2.48
C LEU A 31 13.00 4.73 2.43
N THR A 32 13.59 4.77 3.60
CA THR A 32 15.03 4.90 3.82
C THR A 32 15.49 3.90 4.88
N PRO A 33 16.80 3.61 4.99
CA PRO A 33 17.29 2.63 5.95
C PRO A 33 16.85 2.95 7.39
N GLY A 34 16.28 1.97 8.08
CA GLY A 34 15.76 2.12 9.44
C GLY A 34 14.32 2.65 9.55
N ASP A 35 13.66 3.00 8.44
CA ASP A 35 12.22 3.25 8.45
C ASP A 35 11.44 1.98 8.82
N LEU A 36 10.43 2.12 9.67
CA LEU A 36 9.49 1.03 9.94
C LEU A 36 8.49 0.93 8.78
N VAL A 37 8.33 -0.29 8.26
CA VAL A 37 7.33 -0.63 7.25
C VAL A 37 6.36 -1.67 7.82
N LEU A 38 5.07 -1.34 7.85
CA LEU A 38 4.01 -2.27 8.23
C LEU A 38 3.75 -3.21 7.04
N PHE A 39 3.95 -4.51 7.22
CA PHE A 39 4.22 -5.40 6.10
C PHE A 39 3.31 -6.63 6.10
N ASP A 40 2.33 -6.63 5.19
CA ASP A 40 1.50 -7.82 4.92
C ASP A 40 2.38 -9.02 4.55
N ARG A 41 2.21 -10.16 5.24
CA ARG A 41 3.00 -11.37 4.99
C ARG A 41 2.71 -12.02 3.63
N ASN A 42 1.60 -11.70 2.99
CA ASN A 42 1.27 -12.15 1.64
C ASN A 42 1.98 -11.37 0.53
N ASN A 43 2.67 -10.28 0.88
CA ASN A 43 3.30 -9.40 -0.10
C ASN A 43 4.14 -10.14 -1.14
N HIS A 44 3.98 -9.74 -2.40
CA HIS A 44 4.76 -10.31 -3.49
C HIS A 44 6.26 -10.02 -3.32
N LYS A 45 7.13 -10.91 -3.86
CA LYS A 45 8.60 -10.79 -3.75
C LYS A 45 9.17 -9.41 -4.14
N SER A 46 8.49 -8.67 -5.02
CA SER A 46 8.90 -7.31 -5.40
C SER A 46 8.85 -6.34 -4.22
N ASN A 47 7.88 -6.49 -3.31
CA ASN A 47 7.77 -5.67 -2.11
C ASN A 47 8.88 -6.00 -1.12
N HIS A 48 9.19 -7.29 -0.94
CA HIS A 48 10.34 -7.71 -0.12
C HIS A 48 11.65 -7.14 -0.65
N HIS A 49 11.88 -7.25 -1.97
CA HIS A 49 13.10 -6.72 -2.59
C HIS A 49 13.17 -5.19 -2.49
N GLY A 50 12.08 -4.48 -2.77
CA GLY A 50 12.08 -3.01 -2.74
C GLY A 50 12.20 -2.43 -1.34
N ALA A 51 11.38 -2.92 -0.39
CA ALA A 51 11.32 -2.36 0.95
C ALA A 51 12.51 -2.80 1.82
N LEU A 52 12.80 -4.09 1.84
CA LEU A 52 13.71 -4.66 2.84
C LEU A 52 15.14 -4.73 2.34
N LEU A 53 15.34 -5.12 1.08
CA LEU A 53 16.70 -5.27 0.51
C LEU A 53 17.25 -3.98 -0.08
N GLN A 54 16.45 -3.26 -0.88
CA GLN A 54 16.91 -2.04 -1.56
C GLN A 54 16.85 -0.82 -0.63
N ALA A 55 15.70 -0.58 0.00
CA ALA A 55 15.54 0.58 0.87
C ALA A 55 16.05 0.36 2.31
N GLY A 56 16.26 -0.89 2.74
CA GLY A 56 16.76 -1.19 4.09
C GLY A 56 15.77 -0.91 5.21
N ALA A 57 14.46 -0.95 4.92
CA ALA A 57 13.41 -0.73 5.91
C ALA A 57 13.28 -1.94 6.86
N THR A 58 12.88 -1.68 8.10
CA THR A 58 12.64 -2.70 9.13
C THR A 58 11.16 -3.08 9.12
N PRO A 59 10.81 -4.35 8.83
CA PRO A 59 9.42 -4.77 8.74
C PRO A 59 8.82 -5.04 10.12
N VAL A 60 7.56 -4.63 10.30
CA VAL A 60 6.64 -5.22 11.28
C VAL A 60 5.63 -6.04 10.49
N TYR A 61 5.70 -7.36 10.63
CA TYR A 61 4.86 -8.26 9.84
C TYR A 61 3.44 -8.36 10.39
N LEU A 62 2.46 -8.49 9.48
CA LEU A 62 1.08 -8.81 9.81
C LEU A 62 0.80 -10.26 9.44
N GLU A 63 0.34 -11.07 10.39
CA GLU A 63 -0.08 -12.44 10.13
C GLU A 63 -1.26 -12.50 9.16
N THR A 64 -1.31 -13.60 8.39
CA THR A 64 -2.33 -13.80 7.37
C THR A 64 -2.95 -15.17 7.49
N ALA A 65 -4.26 -15.22 7.26
CA ALA A 65 -5.03 -16.45 7.31
C ALA A 65 -4.66 -17.39 6.17
N ARG A 66 -4.71 -18.70 6.47
CA ARG A 66 -4.71 -19.80 5.50
C ARG A 66 -5.81 -20.77 5.88
N ASN A 67 -6.54 -21.28 4.90
CA ASN A 67 -7.57 -22.30 5.13
C ASN A 67 -7.00 -23.71 4.81
N PRO A 68 -7.75 -24.81 5.05
CA PRO A 68 -7.31 -26.17 4.73
C PRO A 68 -6.99 -26.43 3.25
N TYR A 69 -7.45 -25.57 2.34
CA TYR A 69 -7.13 -25.62 0.91
C TYR A 69 -5.81 -24.90 0.57
N GLY A 70 -5.18 -24.27 1.56
CA GLY A 70 -3.98 -23.47 1.36
C GLY A 70 -4.24 -22.10 0.74
N PHE A 71 -5.51 -21.67 0.63
CA PHE A 71 -5.84 -20.39 0.02
C PHE A 71 -5.26 -19.22 0.80
N ILE A 72 -4.75 -18.25 0.05
CA ILE A 72 -4.21 -16.99 0.53
C ILE A 72 -5.36 -16.10 0.97
N GLY A 73 -5.66 -16.13 2.27
CA GLY A 73 -6.62 -15.24 2.91
C GLY A 73 -6.03 -13.87 3.24
N GLY A 74 -6.84 -13.02 3.88
CA GLY A 74 -6.43 -11.71 4.34
C GLY A 74 -5.60 -11.73 5.64
N ILE A 75 -5.23 -10.55 6.10
CA ILE A 75 -4.60 -10.26 7.38
C ILE A 75 -5.60 -10.56 8.50
N ASP A 76 -5.13 -11.19 9.57
CA ASP A 76 -5.98 -11.50 10.72
C ASP A 76 -6.47 -10.22 11.41
N ALA A 77 -7.72 -10.21 11.87
CA ALA A 77 -8.36 -8.99 12.39
C ALA A 77 -7.57 -8.33 13.55
N HIS A 78 -7.00 -9.13 14.45
CA HIS A 78 -6.21 -8.63 15.59
C HIS A 78 -4.95 -7.88 15.15
N CYS A 79 -4.43 -8.14 13.95
CA CYS A 79 -3.27 -7.45 13.41
C CYS A 79 -3.55 -5.98 13.07
N PHE A 80 -4.82 -5.58 13.00
CA PHE A 80 -5.22 -4.18 12.84
C PHE A 80 -5.43 -3.45 14.18
N GLU A 81 -5.26 -4.13 15.32
CA GLU A 81 -5.36 -3.50 16.63
C GLU A 81 -4.10 -2.70 16.97
N GLU A 82 -4.26 -1.43 17.32
CA GLU A 82 -3.13 -0.54 17.62
C GLU A 82 -2.28 -1.04 18.80
N SER A 83 -2.91 -1.62 19.84
CA SER A 83 -2.20 -2.22 20.98
C SER A 83 -1.23 -3.32 20.53
N TYR A 84 -1.71 -4.21 19.67
CA TYR A 84 -0.92 -5.29 19.08
C TYR A 84 0.22 -4.74 18.24
N LEU A 85 -0.05 -3.76 17.36
CA LEU A 85 0.97 -3.14 16.53
C LEU A 85 2.07 -2.45 17.36
N ARG A 86 1.70 -1.76 18.44
CA ARG A 86 2.67 -1.10 19.35
C ARG A 86 3.51 -2.12 20.13
N GLU A 87 2.94 -3.26 20.49
CA GLU A 87 3.69 -4.37 21.08
C GLU A 87 4.73 -4.91 20.09
N ARG A 88 4.33 -5.20 18.85
CA ARG A 88 5.24 -5.66 17.79
C ARG A 88 6.33 -4.62 17.46
N ILE A 89 6.00 -3.33 17.45
CA ILE A 89 7.01 -2.26 17.30
C ILE A 89 8.01 -2.30 18.46
N SER A 90 7.56 -2.56 19.69
CA SER A 90 8.43 -2.58 20.87
C SER A 90 9.51 -3.66 20.80
N GLU A 91 9.27 -4.74 20.06
CA GLU A 91 10.23 -5.83 19.84
C GLU A 91 11.34 -5.46 18.85
N VAL A 92 11.05 -4.61 17.87
CA VAL A 92 11.98 -4.31 16.76
C VAL A 92 12.57 -2.90 16.80
N ALA A 93 11.85 -1.94 17.38
CA ALA A 93 12.20 -0.54 17.46
C ALA A 93 11.50 0.13 18.66
N PRO A 94 11.88 -0.24 19.91
CA PRO A 94 11.22 0.24 21.13
C PRO A 94 11.16 1.76 21.25
N GLN A 95 12.16 2.47 20.74
CA GLN A 95 12.21 3.92 20.70
C GLN A 95 11.10 4.57 19.86
N ARG A 96 10.48 3.84 18.93
CA ARG A 96 9.40 4.30 18.04
C ARG A 96 8.01 3.87 18.49
N ALA A 97 7.90 3.02 19.51
CA ALA A 97 6.63 2.42 19.93
C ALA A 97 5.57 3.45 20.39
N ARG A 98 6.02 4.64 20.79
CA ARG A 98 5.15 5.76 21.24
C ARG A 98 4.98 6.86 20.20
N ASP A 99 5.59 6.73 19.03
CA ASP A 99 5.39 7.69 17.94
C ASP A 99 3.90 7.72 17.57
N ALA A 100 3.39 8.91 17.23
CA ALA A 100 2.03 9.05 16.74
C ALA A 100 1.83 8.29 15.41
N ARG A 101 2.85 8.33 14.55
CA ARG A 101 2.91 7.68 13.23
C ARG A 101 4.20 6.88 13.10
N PRO A 102 4.28 5.69 13.73
CA PRO A 102 5.52 4.92 13.76
C PRO A 102 5.92 4.40 12.37
N PHE A 103 4.97 4.19 11.45
CA PHE A 103 5.25 3.58 10.15
C PHE A 103 5.41 4.63 9.05
N ARG A 104 6.53 4.55 8.32
CA ARG A 104 6.72 5.36 7.11
C ARG A 104 5.81 4.91 5.97
N LEU A 105 5.55 3.61 5.91
CA LEU A 105 4.71 3.00 4.89
C LEU A 105 4.05 1.73 5.44
N ALA A 106 2.76 1.54 5.16
CA ALA A 106 2.16 0.21 5.17
C ALA A 106 2.07 -0.34 3.74
N VAL A 107 2.39 -1.63 3.55
CA VAL A 107 2.28 -2.31 2.25
C VAL A 107 1.28 -3.45 2.41
N ILE A 108 0.11 -3.28 1.81
CA ILE A 108 -1.04 -4.18 1.93
C ILE A 108 -1.38 -4.74 0.55
N GLN A 109 -1.57 -6.04 0.43
CA GLN A 109 -2.00 -6.66 -0.81
C GLN A 109 -3.52 -6.56 -0.94
N LEU A 110 -4.04 -5.56 -1.66
CA LEU A 110 -5.48 -5.26 -1.70
C LEU A 110 -6.35 -6.44 -2.15
N GLY A 111 -5.85 -7.21 -3.13
CA GLY A 111 -6.47 -8.44 -3.61
C GLY A 111 -5.47 -9.57 -3.64
N THR A 112 -5.75 -10.65 -2.90
CA THR A 112 -4.94 -11.86 -2.95
C THR A 112 -5.18 -12.62 -4.25
N TYR A 113 -4.26 -13.53 -4.59
CA TYR A 113 -4.39 -14.36 -5.79
C TYR A 113 -5.68 -15.19 -5.77
N ASP A 114 -6.07 -15.70 -4.60
CA ASP A 114 -7.19 -16.61 -4.42
C ASP A 114 -8.54 -15.88 -4.18
N GLY A 115 -8.62 -14.58 -4.48
CA GLY A 115 -9.87 -13.84 -4.51
C GLY A 115 -10.32 -13.23 -3.18
N THR A 116 -9.43 -13.09 -2.19
CA THR A 116 -9.73 -12.28 -1.00
C THR A 116 -9.41 -10.82 -1.28
N ILE A 117 -10.43 -9.95 -1.24
CA ILE A 117 -10.30 -8.51 -1.49
C ILE A 117 -10.65 -7.76 -0.20
N TYR A 118 -9.78 -6.85 0.23
CA TYR A 118 -10.01 -6.07 1.44
C TYR A 118 -11.01 -4.93 1.21
N ASN A 119 -11.67 -4.53 2.30
CA ASN A 119 -12.33 -3.24 2.40
C ASN A 119 -11.24 -2.17 2.67
N ALA A 120 -10.94 -1.34 1.66
CA ALA A 120 -9.87 -0.34 1.76
C ALA A 120 -10.22 0.77 2.76
N ARG A 121 -11.50 1.14 2.88
CA ARG A 121 -11.99 2.08 3.90
C ARG A 121 -11.66 1.57 5.29
N GLN A 122 -12.00 0.32 5.61
CA GLN A 122 -11.71 -0.28 6.90
C GLN A 122 -10.21 -0.27 7.23
N VAL A 123 -9.34 -0.60 6.25
CA VAL A 123 -7.88 -0.56 6.47
C VAL A 123 -7.40 0.85 6.79
N VAL A 124 -7.87 1.86 6.06
CA VAL A 124 -7.48 3.27 6.33
C VAL A 124 -7.99 3.72 7.69
N ASP A 125 -9.22 3.36 8.05
CA ASP A 125 -9.83 3.77 9.31
C ASP A 125 -9.17 3.09 10.54
N THR A 126 -8.65 1.87 10.40
CA THR A 126 -8.04 1.12 11.52
C THR A 126 -6.58 1.43 11.73
N ILE A 127 -5.77 1.60 10.68
CA ILE A 127 -4.32 1.77 10.79
C ILE A 127 -3.79 3.06 10.14
N GLY A 128 -4.62 3.81 9.44
CA GLY A 128 -4.18 4.98 8.68
C GLY A 128 -3.54 6.07 9.54
N HIS A 129 -4.00 6.24 10.78
CA HIS A 129 -3.43 7.22 11.72
C HIS A 129 -2.02 6.85 12.18
N LEU A 130 -1.60 5.59 12.07
CA LEU A 130 -0.26 5.11 12.41
C LEU A 130 0.74 5.20 11.25
N CYS A 131 0.28 5.51 10.05
CA CYS A 131 1.07 5.42 8.82
C CYS A 131 1.18 6.76 8.09
N ASP A 132 2.38 7.11 7.63
CA ASP A 132 2.56 8.24 6.71
C ASP A 132 1.91 7.99 5.35
N TYR A 133 2.12 6.80 4.79
CA TYR A 133 1.53 6.33 3.53
C TYR A 133 1.02 4.90 3.66
N ILE A 134 0.06 4.55 2.82
CA ILE A 134 -0.33 3.16 2.54
C ILE A 134 -0.15 2.89 1.05
N LEU A 135 0.61 1.85 0.73
CA LEU A 135 0.69 1.25 -0.59
C LEU A 135 -0.26 0.05 -0.64
N PHE A 136 -1.30 0.16 -1.47
CA PHE A 136 -2.14 -0.95 -1.87
C PHE A 136 -1.56 -1.61 -3.13
N ASP A 137 -0.88 -2.75 -2.97
CA ASP A 137 -0.50 -3.59 -4.11
C ASP A 137 -1.76 -4.28 -4.63
N SER A 138 -2.27 -3.72 -5.72
CA SER A 138 -3.55 -4.06 -6.34
C SER A 138 -3.35 -4.78 -7.66
N ALA A 139 -2.23 -5.49 -7.82
CA ALA A 139 -1.89 -6.16 -9.07
C ALA A 139 -2.94 -7.17 -9.55
N TRP A 140 -3.68 -7.80 -8.63
CA TRP A 140 -4.75 -8.76 -8.95
C TRP A 140 -6.13 -8.13 -9.09
N VAL A 141 -6.25 -6.82 -8.89
CA VAL A 141 -7.53 -6.09 -8.97
C VAL A 141 -7.32 -4.80 -9.77
N GLY A 142 -8.11 -3.76 -9.51
CA GLY A 142 -8.13 -2.50 -10.23
C GLY A 142 -9.45 -2.22 -10.96
N TYR A 143 -10.33 -3.22 -11.02
CA TYR A 143 -11.68 -3.09 -11.56
C TYR A 143 -12.73 -2.79 -10.49
N GLU A 144 -12.41 -2.98 -9.20
CA GLU A 144 -13.32 -2.74 -8.07
C GLU A 144 -13.84 -1.29 -8.06
N GLN A 145 -13.01 -0.34 -8.53
CA GLN A 145 -13.40 1.05 -8.71
C GLN A 145 -14.58 1.27 -9.68
N PHE A 146 -14.76 0.36 -10.64
CA PHE A 146 -15.76 0.48 -11.71
C PHE A 146 -16.97 -0.44 -11.50
N ILE A 147 -16.99 -1.20 -10.40
CA ILE A 147 -18.09 -2.09 -10.04
C ILE A 147 -18.76 -1.51 -8.77
N PRO A 148 -19.98 -0.96 -8.85
CA PRO A 148 -20.62 -0.28 -7.71
C PRO A 148 -20.67 -1.09 -6.42
N MET A 149 -20.89 -2.41 -6.52
CA MET A 149 -20.92 -3.33 -5.38
C MET A 149 -19.57 -3.43 -4.64
N MET A 150 -18.46 -3.09 -5.29
CA MET A 150 -17.10 -3.21 -4.76
C MET A 150 -16.46 -1.85 -4.44
N ALA A 151 -17.24 -0.76 -4.45
CA ALA A 151 -16.70 0.60 -4.29
C ALA A 151 -15.89 0.77 -2.99
N ASP A 152 -16.32 0.14 -1.89
CA ASP A 152 -15.63 0.18 -0.59
C ASP A 152 -14.25 -0.51 -0.61
N CYS A 153 -14.00 -1.37 -1.59
CA CYS A 153 -12.69 -1.98 -1.81
C CYS A 153 -11.71 -1.02 -2.51
N SER A 154 -12.19 0.06 -3.15
CA SER A 154 -11.31 0.93 -3.93
C SER A 154 -10.68 2.04 -3.07
N PRO A 155 -9.36 2.02 -2.82
CA PRO A 155 -8.68 3.06 -2.05
C PRO A 155 -8.68 4.42 -2.74
N LEU A 156 -8.90 4.48 -4.05
CA LEU A 156 -8.89 5.73 -4.82
C LEU A 156 -10.23 6.49 -4.74
N LEU A 157 -11.31 5.81 -4.37
CA LEU A 157 -12.63 6.42 -4.16
C LEU A 157 -12.81 7.01 -2.75
N LEU A 158 -11.84 6.79 -1.85
CA LEU A 158 -11.91 7.31 -0.50
C LEU A 158 -11.83 8.84 -0.48
N ASP A 159 -12.74 9.46 0.27
CA ASP A 159 -12.59 10.82 0.76
C ASP A 159 -11.60 10.82 1.94
N LEU A 160 -10.61 11.72 1.87
CA LEU A 160 -9.45 11.78 2.77
C LEU A 160 -9.20 13.22 3.21
N ASN A 161 -8.80 13.40 4.46
CA ASN A 161 -8.43 14.68 5.08
C ASN A 161 -6.95 14.68 5.52
N GLU A 162 -6.45 15.81 6.01
CA GLU A 162 -5.04 16.01 6.38
C GLU A 162 -4.50 15.06 7.46
N ASN A 163 -5.36 14.36 8.21
CA ASN A 163 -4.97 13.38 9.22
C ASN A 163 -4.87 11.96 8.67
N ASP A 164 -5.33 11.72 7.44
CA ASP A 164 -5.25 10.43 6.76
C ASP A 164 -3.86 10.19 6.13
N PRO A 165 -3.48 8.93 5.87
CA PRO A 165 -2.24 8.61 5.17
C PRO A 165 -2.30 9.05 3.70
N GLY A 166 -1.14 9.28 3.09
CA GLY A 166 -1.06 9.35 1.63
C GLY A 166 -1.32 7.98 1.01
N ILE A 167 -2.12 7.92 -0.05
CA ILE A 167 -2.50 6.65 -0.68
C ILE A 167 -1.73 6.47 -1.99
N LEU A 168 -1.08 5.32 -2.11
CA LEU A 168 -0.46 4.84 -3.33
C LEU A 168 -1.10 3.51 -3.74
N VAL A 169 -1.36 3.35 -5.03
CA VAL A 169 -1.89 2.11 -5.60
C VAL A 169 -1.00 1.70 -6.75
N THR A 170 -0.50 0.47 -6.71
CA THR A 170 0.18 -0.13 -7.85
C THR A 170 -0.73 -1.20 -8.44
N GLN A 171 -0.87 -1.25 -9.77
CA GLN A 171 -1.70 -2.26 -10.44
C GLN A 171 -1.07 -2.76 -11.73
N SER A 172 -1.28 -4.05 -11.99
CA SER A 172 -0.89 -4.71 -13.23
C SER A 172 -2.01 -4.60 -14.25
N VAL A 173 -1.91 -3.64 -15.15
CA VAL A 173 -2.88 -3.48 -16.24
C VAL A 173 -2.99 -4.77 -17.07
N HIS A 174 -1.88 -5.46 -17.28
CA HIS A 174 -1.81 -6.70 -18.06
C HIS A 174 -2.41 -7.95 -17.40
N LYS A 175 -2.83 -7.90 -16.12
CA LYS A 175 -3.38 -9.08 -15.44
C LYS A 175 -4.88 -9.22 -15.63
N GLN A 176 -5.65 -8.25 -15.14
CA GLN A 176 -7.12 -8.28 -15.18
C GLN A 176 -7.72 -6.97 -15.74
N GLN A 177 -6.91 -6.13 -16.37
CA GLN A 177 -7.36 -4.99 -17.18
C GLN A 177 -6.87 -5.17 -18.64
N ALA A 178 -7.00 -4.12 -19.47
CA ALA A 178 -6.60 -4.17 -20.88
C ALA A 178 -5.20 -3.57 -21.09
N GLY A 179 -4.17 -4.42 -21.19
CA GLY A 179 -2.81 -3.98 -21.50
C GLY A 179 -1.87 -5.12 -21.90
N PHE A 180 -0.83 -4.79 -22.67
CA PHE A 180 0.23 -5.75 -23.01
C PHE A 180 1.00 -6.20 -21.77
N SER A 181 1.56 -7.41 -21.79
CA SER A 181 2.47 -7.88 -20.75
C SER A 181 3.50 -6.81 -20.35
N GLN A 182 3.81 -6.74 -19.05
CA GLN A 182 4.65 -5.71 -18.43
C GLN A 182 4.02 -4.31 -18.30
N THR A 183 2.84 -4.04 -18.82
CA THR A 183 2.17 -2.74 -18.57
C THR A 183 1.62 -2.67 -17.14
N SER A 184 1.94 -1.60 -16.42
CA SER A 184 1.46 -1.35 -15.06
C SER A 184 1.37 0.15 -14.78
N GLN A 185 0.65 0.51 -13.73
CA GLN A 185 0.43 1.90 -13.34
C GLN A 185 0.68 2.09 -11.84
N ILE A 186 1.14 3.28 -11.49
CA ILE A 186 1.18 3.78 -10.10
C ILE A 186 0.19 4.94 -10.03
N HIS A 187 -0.80 4.85 -9.15
CA HIS A 187 -1.70 5.94 -8.81
C HIS A 187 -1.27 6.57 -7.50
N LYS A 188 -1.18 7.89 -7.48
CA LYS A 188 -0.81 8.69 -6.33
C LYS A 188 -1.98 9.58 -5.94
N LYS A 189 -2.50 9.40 -4.72
CA LYS A 189 -3.60 10.16 -4.13
C LYS A 189 -3.17 10.61 -2.73
N ASP A 190 -2.55 11.78 -2.65
CA ASP A 190 -1.93 12.30 -1.43
C ASP A 190 -1.92 13.83 -1.35
N ARG A 191 -2.72 14.50 -2.19
CA ARG A 191 -2.85 15.96 -2.17
C ARG A 191 -3.40 16.48 -0.84
N HIS A 192 -4.20 15.69 -0.12
CA HIS A 192 -4.76 16.04 1.20
C HIS A 192 -3.68 16.24 2.28
N ILE A 193 -2.49 15.66 2.11
CA ILE A 193 -1.35 15.86 3.03
C ILE A 193 -0.28 16.81 2.46
N LYS A 194 -0.55 17.49 1.34
CA LYS A 194 0.39 18.42 0.73
C LYS A 194 0.70 19.58 1.69
N GLY A 195 2.00 19.87 1.86
CA GLY A 195 2.48 20.91 2.77
C GLY A 195 2.95 20.35 4.13
N GLN A 196 2.65 19.09 4.43
CA GLN A 196 3.18 18.42 5.60
C GLN A 196 4.59 17.84 5.34
N PRO A 197 5.46 17.73 6.36
CA PRO A 197 6.81 17.16 6.21
C PRO A 197 6.82 15.74 5.63
N ARG A 198 5.76 14.96 5.91
CA ARG A 198 5.64 13.58 5.43
C ARG A 198 5.38 13.47 3.92
N TYR A 199 4.89 14.53 3.26
CA TYR A 199 4.48 14.53 1.85
C TYR A 199 5.63 14.20 0.88
N VAL A 200 5.39 13.32 -0.09
CA VAL A 200 6.36 12.98 -1.13
C VAL A 200 6.03 13.75 -2.41
N PRO A 201 6.85 14.74 -2.80
CA PRO A 201 6.59 15.52 -4.00
C PRO A 201 6.84 14.68 -5.26
N HIS A 202 6.22 15.11 -6.36
CA HIS A 202 6.42 14.49 -7.67
C HIS A 202 7.91 14.33 -8.04
N LYS A 203 8.74 15.32 -7.73
CA LYS A 203 10.19 15.28 -8.02
C LYS A 203 10.87 14.05 -7.39
N ARG A 204 10.45 13.61 -6.20
CA ARG A 204 10.99 12.44 -5.49
C ARG A 204 10.39 11.12 -6.01
N MET A 205 9.15 11.14 -6.51
CA MET A 205 8.53 9.96 -7.15
C MET A 205 9.04 9.72 -8.57
N ASN A 206 9.64 10.73 -9.21
CA ASN A 206 10.02 10.74 -10.62
C ASN A 206 11.55 10.78 -10.82
N THR A 207 12.29 10.32 -9.82
CA THR A 207 13.74 10.08 -9.83
C THR A 207 13.98 8.59 -9.90
#